data_AF-A0A9J6F1J4-F1
#
_entry.id   AF-A0A9J6F1J4-F1
#
_cell.length_a   1.000
_cell.length_b   1.000
_cell.length_c   1.000
_cell.angle_alpha   90.00
_cell.angle_beta   90.00
_cell.angle_gamma   90.00
#
_symmetry.space_group_name_H-M   'P 1'
#
loop_
_entity.id
_entity.type
_entity.pdbx_description
1 polymer ?
#
loop_
_entity_poly.entity_id
_entity_poly.type
_entity_poly.pdbx_seq_one_letter_code
_entity_poly.pdbx_strand_id
1 'polypeptide(L)'
;MPRPPGTTVAFAVLLGTLIVIGPLRSKAQDATSSSTSPSPTTASPATQTTPQSSAGGKPANIKRDLIDWLLDGIYPKHETEFEGYDGWYNNPSVPELGSADGHLIRLFPPQYSDGSYRPNGQNRPNPFTISEKTMRGEFGNKSRTGKTAFLVFFGQQVVEEILDAQRSGCPPEYFNIPIPESHEYRNIGAAAMPFLRTRYDVRTGNSPNNPRRQINEITPWIDGGLTYGTSKTWADTLRSFRCGKLASSHNGQFPVENSIRLPLANPPPPRFHRLRPVSRFFRLGNPRGNENTFLLTMGTLWFRFHNAVAQRMCQRFGTANAGSNNSSSLKLWNEERIFNEARKLVIAVHQHIIMNDWLPEWLGSPLDEYNGKSSDPCTASNASCLPPLYEGWDSSIDPGIATEFQSAAMRFGHTLVTSGGYRR
;
A
#
# COMPACT_ATOMS: atom_id res chain seq x y z
N MET A 1 -46.77 30.74 37.29
CA MET A 1 -46.78 31.19 35.87
C MET A 1 -46.00 30.17 35.04
N PRO A 2 -46.66 29.38 34.18
CA PRO A 2 -46.00 28.32 33.43
C PRO A 2 -45.36 28.86 32.14
N ARG A 3 -44.16 28.37 31.82
CA ARG A 3 -43.47 28.57 30.54
C ARG A 3 -44.09 27.68 29.45
N PRO A 4 -44.10 28.12 28.17
CA PRO A 4 -44.61 27.31 27.08
C PRO A 4 -43.67 26.14 26.73
N PRO A 5 -44.19 25.04 26.17
CA PRO A 5 -43.40 23.89 25.71
C PRO A 5 -42.87 24.16 24.29
N GLY A 6 -41.63 23.76 24.01
CA GLY A 6 -41.00 24.00 22.71
C GLY A 6 -39.90 23.01 22.36
N THR A 7 -40.30 21.93 21.69
CA THR A 7 -39.54 21.15 20.70
C THR A 7 -38.24 20.46 21.13
N THR A 8 -38.38 19.22 21.60
CA THR A 8 -37.36 18.17 21.47
C THR A 8 -37.23 17.80 20.00
N VAL A 9 -36.15 18.22 19.32
CA VAL A 9 -35.81 17.68 18.00
C VAL A 9 -35.15 16.32 18.21
N ALA A 10 -35.95 15.27 18.08
CA ALA A 10 -35.45 13.92 17.93
C ALA A 10 -34.77 13.80 16.55
N PHE A 11 -33.45 13.65 16.53
CA PHE A 11 -32.75 13.16 15.33
C PHE A 11 -33.07 11.67 15.19
N ALA A 12 -34.12 11.37 14.44
CA ALA A 12 -34.33 10.04 13.88
C ALA A 12 -33.27 9.84 12.78
N VAL A 13 -32.22 9.09 13.10
CA VAL A 13 -31.36 8.49 12.07
C VAL A 13 -32.18 7.41 11.40
N LEU A 14 -32.70 7.70 10.20
CA LEU A 14 -33.27 6.69 9.33
C LEU A 14 -32.13 5.75 8.90
N LEU A 15 -32.11 4.56 9.48
CA LEU A 15 -31.38 3.42 8.93
C LEU A 15 -31.98 3.08 7.56
N GLY A 16 -31.29 3.50 6.50
CA GLY A 16 -31.54 3.05 5.14
C GLY A 16 -31.01 1.64 4.94
N THR A 17 -31.93 0.71 4.75
CA THR A 17 -31.74 -0.70 4.43
C THR A 17 -30.89 -0.88 3.17
N LEU A 18 -29.77 -1.59 3.29
CA LEU A 18 -28.99 -2.10 2.15
C LEU A 18 -29.81 -3.17 1.43
N ILE A 19 -30.40 -2.82 0.28
CA ILE A 19 -30.83 -3.81 -0.70
C ILE A 19 -29.57 -4.31 -1.39
N VAL A 20 -29.21 -5.56 -1.11
CA VAL A 20 -28.20 -6.32 -1.84
C VAL A 20 -28.75 -6.58 -3.24
N ILE A 21 -28.31 -5.78 -4.22
CA ILE A 21 -28.48 -6.12 -5.64
C ILE A 21 -27.24 -6.91 -6.04
N GLY A 22 -27.36 -8.23 -6.03
CA GLY A 22 -26.36 -9.12 -6.63
C GLY A 22 -26.27 -8.90 -8.15
N PRO A 23 -25.17 -9.31 -8.79
CA PRO A 23 -25.00 -9.13 -10.22
C PRO A 23 -26.09 -9.91 -10.99
N LEU A 24 -26.87 -9.19 -11.79
CA LEU A 24 -27.82 -9.73 -12.75
C LEU A 24 -27.04 -10.50 -13.83
N ARG A 25 -26.95 -11.82 -13.69
CA ARG A 25 -26.56 -12.74 -14.76
C ARG A 25 -27.71 -12.83 -15.77
N SER A 26 -27.54 -12.29 -16.98
CA SER A 26 -28.44 -12.59 -18.09
C SER A 26 -28.25 -14.04 -18.51
N LYS A 27 -29.28 -14.87 -18.30
CA LYS A 27 -29.37 -16.19 -18.93
C LYS A 27 -29.67 -15.99 -20.42
N ALA A 28 -28.67 -16.19 -21.28
CA ALA A 28 -28.93 -16.55 -22.66
C ALA A 28 -29.24 -18.06 -22.69
N GLN A 29 -30.46 -18.39 -23.12
CA GLN A 29 -30.84 -19.74 -23.52
C GLN A 29 -30.24 -19.99 -24.90
N ASP A 30 -29.39 -21.00 -25.03
CA ASP A 30 -29.11 -21.61 -26.33
C ASP A 30 -29.54 -23.07 -26.30
N ALA A 31 -30.31 -23.41 -27.34
CA ALA A 31 -30.93 -24.69 -27.58
C ALA A 31 -29.91 -25.71 -28.11
N THR A 32 -29.97 -26.91 -27.52
CA THR A 32 -29.73 -28.24 -28.10
C THR A 32 -29.00 -28.35 -29.44
N SER A 33 -27.84 -29.02 -29.43
CA SER A 33 -27.65 -30.21 -30.28
C SER A 33 -26.61 -31.17 -29.68
N SER A 34 -26.98 -32.44 -29.71
CA SER A 34 -26.29 -33.61 -29.16
C SER A 34 -25.20 -34.14 -30.10
N SER A 35 -24.07 -34.61 -29.57
CA SER A 35 -23.54 -35.93 -29.98
C SER A 35 -22.55 -36.53 -28.97
N THR A 36 -22.99 -37.66 -28.40
CA THR A 36 -22.25 -38.88 -28.06
C THR A 36 -20.96 -38.81 -27.23
N SER A 37 -21.12 -39.15 -25.95
CA SER A 37 -20.12 -39.82 -25.10
C SER A 37 -19.78 -41.23 -25.62
N PRO A 38 -18.66 -41.80 -25.13
CA PRO A 38 -18.78 -43.09 -24.44
C PRO A 38 -18.39 -43.01 -22.95
N SER A 39 -19.06 -43.89 -22.22
CA SER A 39 -19.20 -44.07 -20.77
C SER A 39 -17.95 -44.65 -20.07
N PRO A 40 -17.96 -44.73 -18.72
CA PRO A 40 -16.78 -44.64 -17.87
C PRO A 40 -16.18 -46.00 -17.53
N THR A 41 -14.85 -46.06 -17.43
CA THR A 41 -14.15 -47.22 -16.88
C THR A 41 -14.00 -47.04 -15.37
N THR A 42 -14.79 -47.83 -14.64
CA THR A 42 -14.56 -48.41 -13.32
C THR A 42 -13.32 -47.92 -12.55
N ALA A 43 -13.56 -47.13 -11.50
CA ALA A 43 -12.62 -46.88 -10.43
C ALA A 43 -12.41 -48.18 -9.61
N SER A 44 -11.17 -48.69 -9.60
CA SER A 44 -10.68 -49.58 -8.55
C SER A 44 -10.02 -48.74 -7.45
N PRO A 45 -10.11 -49.17 -6.18
CA PRO A 45 -9.79 -48.32 -5.04
C PRO A 45 -8.29 -48.01 -5.00
N ALA A 46 -7.95 -46.74 -4.98
CA ALA A 46 -6.59 -46.29 -4.73
C ALA A 46 -6.20 -46.70 -3.29
N THR A 47 -5.35 -47.71 -3.19
CA THR A 47 -4.63 -48.08 -1.98
C THR A 47 -3.94 -46.84 -1.43
N GLN A 48 -4.39 -46.37 -0.27
CA GLN A 48 -3.64 -45.40 0.53
C GLN A 48 -2.32 -46.06 0.95
N THR A 49 -1.25 -45.79 0.22
CA THR A 49 0.11 -45.98 0.73
C THR A 49 0.39 -44.85 1.70
N THR A 50 0.10 -45.10 2.97
CA THR A 50 0.64 -44.38 4.12
C THR A 50 2.17 -44.40 4.02
N PRO A 51 2.86 -43.24 4.07
CA PRO A 51 4.31 -43.26 4.25
C PRO A 51 4.62 -43.88 5.62
N GLN A 52 5.32 -45.00 5.62
CA GLN A 52 5.85 -45.62 6.82
C GLN A 52 6.68 -44.61 7.60
N SER A 53 6.27 -44.34 8.84
CA SER A 53 7.09 -43.64 9.82
C SER A 53 8.29 -44.51 10.18
N SER A 54 9.46 -44.20 9.63
CA SER A 54 10.71 -44.67 10.21
C SER A 54 10.94 -43.91 11.52
N ALA A 55 10.79 -44.63 12.63
CA ALA A 55 11.17 -44.17 13.96
C ALA A 55 12.67 -43.83 14.03
N GLY A 56 13.03 -42.84 14.85
CA GLY A 56 14.38 -42.73 15.41
C GLY A 56 15.19 -41.52 14.98
N GLY A 57 14.74 -40.32 15.37
CA GLY A 57 15.58 -39.14 15.40
C GLY A 57 14.77 -37.90 15.75
N LYS A 58 14.97 -37.33 16.95
CA LYS A 58 14.51 -35.96 17.22
C LYS A 58 15.03 -35.08 16.07
N PRO A 59 14.21 -34.28 15.38
CA PRO A 59 14.75 -33.34 14.41
C PRO A 59 15.71 -32.44 15.19
N ALA A 60 16.99 -32.47 14.82
CA ALA A 60 17.94 -31.50 15.32
C ALA A 60 17.33 -30.11 15.07
N ASN A 61 17.41 -29.22 16.06
CA ASN A 61 17.04 -27.81 15.92
C ASN A 61 17.96 -27.14 14.88
N ILE A 62 17.76 -27.44 13.60
CA ILE A 62 18.40 -26.72 12.51
C ILE A 62 17.59 -25.44 12.41
N LYS A 63 18.06 -24.39 13.09
CA LYS A 63 17.68 -23.01 12.75
C LYS A 63 18.15 -22.78 11.32
N ARG A 64 17.30 -23.10 10.34
CA ARG A 64 17.58 -22.78 8.94
C ARG A 64 17.54 -21.27 8.80
N ASP A 65 18.52 -20.72 8.09
CA ASP A 65 18.51 -19.32 7.69
C ASP A 65 17.26 -19.06 6.85
N LEU A 66 16.50 -18.01 7.19
CA LEU A 66 15.23 -17.68 6.52
C LEU A 66 15.43 -17.48 5.02
N ILE A 67 16.55 -16.85 4.62
CA ILE A 67 16.83 -16.59 3.20
C ILE A 67 17.08 -17.91 2.49
N ASP A 68 17.87 -18.83 3.06
CA ASP A 68 18.08 -20.13 2.44
C ASP A 68 16.77 -20.90 2.25
N TRP A 69 15.92 -20.89 3.28
CA TRP A 69 14.60 -21.52 3.21
C TRP A 69 13.72 -20.90 2.10
N LEU A 70 13.72 -19.57 1.97
CA LEU A 70 13.01 -18.89 0.89
C LEU A 70 13.59 -19.26 -0.50
N LEU A 71 14.91 -19.36 -0.62
CA LEU A 71 15.56 -19.69 -1.89
C LEU A 71 15.36 -21.14 -2.33
N ASP A 72 15.14 -22.07 -1.39
CA ASP A 72 14.86 -23.48 -1.72
C ASP A 72 13.53 -23.68 -2.43
N GLY A 73 12.59 -22.75 -2.26
CA GLY A 73 11.31 -22.73 -2.99
C GLY A 73 11.42 -22.19 -4.43
N ILE A 74 12.59 -21.67 -4.84
CA ILE A 74 12.76 -21.07 -6.17
C ILE A 74 13.16 -22.16 -7.17
N TYR A 75 12.28 -22.41 -8.13
CA TYR A 75 12.53 -23.33 -9.25
C TYR A 75 12.88 -22.54 -10.52
N PRO A 76 14.15 -22.54 -10.98
CA PRO A 76 14.60 -21.73 -12.13
C PRO A 76 14.07 -22.17 -13.50
N LYS A 77 13.14 -23.13 -13.56
CA LYS A 77 12.85 -23.94 -14.75
C LYS A 77 12.02 -23.24 -15.82
N HIS A 78 11.38 -22.10 -15.52
CA HIS A 78 10.60 -21.35 -16.48
C HIS A 78 11.08 -19.90 -16.55
N GLU A 79 11.35 -19.42 -17.76
CA GLU A 79 11.52 -17.99 -17.99
C GLU A 79 10.16 -17.34 -17.78
N THR A 80 10.04 -16.56 -16.71
CA THR A 80 8.85 -15.77 -16.39
C THR A 80 9.10 -14.33 -16.79
N GLU A 81 8.09 -13.68 -17.36
CA GLU A 81 8.09 -12.23 -17.50
C GLU A 81 8.27 -11.58 -16.11
N PHE A 82 9.20 -10.64 -16.01
CA PHE A 82 9.37 -9.87 -14.78
C PHE A 82 8.42 -8.69 -14.80
N GLU A 83 7.87 -8.38 -13.64
CA GLU A 83 6.99 -7.23 -13.46
C GLU A 83 7.67 -5.93 -13.94
N GLY A 84 6.91 -5.08 -14.63
CA GLY A 84 7.31 -3.71 -14.96
C GLY A 84 7.56 -2.85 -13.72
N TYR A 85 7.96 -1.60 -13.90
CA TYR A 85 8.20 -0.67 -12.78
C TYR A 85 7.08 0.35 -12.61
N ASP A 86 6.35 0.65 -13.69
CA ASP A 86 5.38 1.73 -13.79
C ASP A 86 3.93 1.23 -13.84
N GLY A 87 3.71 -0.06 -13.59
CA GLY A 87 2.40 -0.70 -13.55
C GLY A 87 1.74 -0.91 -14.92
N TRP A 88 2.37 -0.49 -16.02
CA TRP A 88 1.86 -0.75 -17.36
C TRP A 88 1.93 -2.24 -17.72
N TYR A 89 0.98 -2.68 -18.55
CA TYR A 89 0.84 -4.04 -19.06
C TYR A 89 0.60 -5.12 -17.99
N ASN A 90 0.27 -4.75 -16.75
CA ASN A 90 -0.13 -5.72 -15.72
C ASN A 90 -1.49 -6.37 -16.08
N ASN A 91 -2.44 -5.57 -16.57
CA ASN A 91 -3.68 -6.07 -17.15
C ASN A 91 -3.50 -6.29 -18.68
N PRO A 92 -3.78 -7.48 -19.21
CA PRO A 92 -3.56 -7.79 -20.63
C PRO A 92 -4.61 -7.16 -21.55
N SER A 93 -5.78 -6.81 -21.04
CA SER A 93 -6.88 -6.22 -21.82
C SER A 93 -6.85 -4.69 -21.82
N VAL A 94 -6.37 -4.09 -20.72
CA VAL A 94 -6.28 -2.63 -20.54
C VAL A 94 -4.89 -2.27 -20.02
N PRO A 95 -3.90 -2.08 -20.91
CA PRO A 95 -2.49 -1.92 -20.52
C PRO A 95 -2.19 -0.81 -19.51
N GLU A 96 -2.95 0.28 -19.52
CA GLU A 96 -2.80 1.42 -18.61
C GLU A 96 -3.45 1.19 -17.23
N LEU A 97 -4.19 0.11 -17.05
CA LEU A 97 -4.94 -0.14 -15.83
C LEU A 97 -3.99 -0.44 -14.66
N GLY A 98 -3.93 0.49 -13.71
CA GLY A 98 -2.99 0.42 -12.59
C GLY A 98 -1.59 0.96 -12.91
N SER A 99 -1.42 1.73 -13.98
CA SER A 99 -0.15 2.43 -14.21
C SER A 99 0.06 3.59 -13.24
N ALA A 100 1.31 3.97 -13.03
CA ALA A 100 1.67 5.23 -12.39
C ALA A 100 1.09 6.43 -13.18
N ASP A 101 0.79 7.53 -12.47
CA ASP A 101 0.01 8.68 -12.95
C ASP A 101 -1.41 8.31 -13.44
N GLY A 102 -1.90 7.10 -13.12
CA GLY A 102 -3.27 6.65 -13.37
C GLY A 102 -4.30 7.36 -12.49
N HIS A 103 -5.59 7.22 -12.81
CA HIS A 103 -6.64 7.87 -12.04
C HIS A 103 -6.88 7.19 -10.69
N LEU A 104 -7.13 8.01 -9.65
CA LEU A 104 -7.90 7.51 -8.51
C LEU A 104 -9.31 7.19 -8.96
N ILE A 105 -9.82 6.03 -8.54
CA ILE A 105 -11.21 5.66 -8.78
C ILE A 105 -12.11 6.36 -7.77
N ARG A 106 -13.42 6.29 -8.00
CA ARG A 106 -14.42 6.86 -7.11
C ARG A 106 -15.49 5.84 -6.84
N LEU A 107 -15.82 5.66 -5.56
CA LEU A 107 -16.97 4.85 -5.16
C LEU A 107 -18.28 5.64 -5.36
N PHE A 108 -18.21 6.96 -5.27
CA PHE A 108 -19.36 7.85 -5.45
C PHE A 108 -19.09 8.97 -6.47
N PRO A 109 -20.13 9.52 -7.13
CA PRO A 109 -19.97 10.67 -8.00
C PRO A 109 -19.33 11.87 -7.27
N PRO A 110 -18.38 12.58 -7.91
CA PRO A 110 -17.67 13.68 -7.27
C PRO A 110 -18.61 14.85 -6.93
N GLN A 111 -18.40 15.45 -5.77
CA GLN A 111 -19.22 16.54 -5.24
C GLN A 111 -18.46 17.87 -5.31
N TYR A 112 -18.37 18.46 -6.50
CA TYR A 112 -17.87 19.82 -6.72
C TYR A 112 -19.02 20.83 -6.72
N SER A 113 -18.78 22.06 -6.26
CA SER A 113 -19.83 23.08 -6.14
C SER A 113 -20.35 23.58 -7.50
N ASP A 114 -19.54 23.46 -8.55
CA ASP A 114 -19.87 23.76 -9.94
C ASP A 114 -20.13 22.48 -10.78
N GLY A 115 -20.16 21.31 -10.13
CA GLY A 115 -20.25 20.01 -10.80
C GLY A 115 -19.00 19.57 -11.55
N SER A 116 -17.93 20.38 -11.62
CA SER A 116 -16.76 20.10 -12.45
C SER A 116 -15.47 20.02 -11.66
N TYR A 117 -15.03 21.13 -11.03
CA TYR A 117 -13.72 21.17 -10.36
C TYR A 117 -13.66 22.12 -9.16
N ARG A 118 -14.60 23.04 -8.95
CA ARG A 118 -14.55 23.97 -7.82
C ARG A 118 -14.82 23.20 -6.52
N PRO A 119 -13.87 23.19 -5.55
CA PRO A 119 -14.08 22.49 -4.28
C PRO A 119 -15.38 22.94 -3.62
N ASN A 120 -16.14 21.97 -3.13
CA ASN A 120 -17.27 22.24 -2.27
C ASN A 120 -16.76 22.52 -0.83
N GLY A 121 -17.62 23.03 0.04
CA GLY A 121 -17.30 23.24 1.46
C GLY A 121 -17.38 24.69 1.94
N GLN A 122 -17.77 25.64 1.08
CA GLN A 122 -18.00 27.03 1.50
C GLN A 122 -19.08 27.14 2.59
N ASN A 123 -20.05 26.22 2.57
CA ASN A 123 -21.12 26.13 3.57
C ASN A 123 -20.84 25.06 4.65
N ARG A 124 -19.64 24.47 4.68
CA ARG A 124 -19.24 23.46 5.67
C ARG A 124 -18.44 24.13 6.79
N PRO A 125 -18.39 23.53 8.00
CA PRO A 125 -17.56 24.06 9.08
C PRO A 125 -16.09 24.18 8.66
N ASN A 126 -15.44 25.22 9.16
CA ASN A 126 -14.03 25.46 8.91
C ASN A 126 -13.18 24.25 9.38
N PRO A 127 -12.18 23.80 8.61
CA PRO A 127 -11.31 22.68 8.99
C PRO A 127 -10.64 22.82 10.37
N PHE A 128 -10.19 24.02 10.77
CA PHE A 128 -9.66 24.25 12.12
C PHE A 128 -10.72 23.99 13.18
N THR A 129 -11.96 24.44 12.97
CA THR A 129 -13.05 24.20 13.92
C THR A 129 -13.36 22.72 14.07
N ILE A 130 -13.32 21.95 12.97
CA ILE A 130 -13.49 20.49 13.03
C ILE A 130 -12.33 19.86 13.80
N SER A 131 -11.08 20.21 13.46
CA SER A 131 -9.88 19.70 14.13
C SER A 131 -9.91 19.97 15.64
N GLU A 132 -10.17 21.20 16.06
CA GLU A 132 -10.24 21.59 17.47
C GLU A 132 -11.36 20.87 18.23
N LYS A 133 -12.51 20.65 17.59
CA LYS A 133 -13.66 20.00 18.27
C LYS A 133 -13.58 18.48 18.30
N THR A 134 -12.87 17.85 17.37
CA THR A 134 -12.92 16.39 17.17
C THR A 134 -11.58 15.69 17.43
N MET A 135 -10.46 16.39 17.24
CA MET A 135 -9.12 15.80 17.30
C MET A 135 -8.30 16.31 18.50
N ARG A 136 -8.76 17.37 19.17
CA ARG A 136 -8.08 17.89 20.37
C ARG A 136 -8.32 16.96 21.56
N GLY A 137 -7.24 16.58 22.22
CA GLY A 137 -7.27 15.75 23.41
C GLY A 137 -5.91 15.65 24.08
N GLU A 138 -5.88 14.96 25.22
CA GLU A 138 -4.62 14.66 25.90
C GLU A 138 -3.88 13.53 25.18
N PHE A 139 -2.56 13.69 25.03
CA PHE A 139 -1.70 12.64 24.51
C PHE A 139 -1.39 11.60 25.60
N GLY A 140 -0.93 10.41 25.19
CA GLY A 140 -0.55 9.33 26.12
C GLY A 140 -1.60 8.23 26.29
N ASN A 141 -2.77 8.39 25.68
CA ASN A 141 -3.74 7.31 25.53
C ASN A 141 -3.11 6.14 24.77
N LYS A 142 -3.35 4.92 25.26
CA LYS A 142 -2.83 3.68 24.66
C LYS A 142 -3.86 3.09 23.71
N SER A 143 -3.40 2.35 22.71
CA SER A 143 -4.28 1.52 21.89
C SER A 143 -5.02 0.53 22.79
N ARG A 144 -6.36 0.48 22.67
CA ARG A 144 -7.20 -0.46 23.44
C ARG A 144 -6.90 -1.91 23.07
N THR A 145 -6.56 -2.16 21.82
CA THR A 145 -6.28 -3.48 21.27
C THR A 145 -4.77 -3.79 21.23
N GLY A 146 -3.96 -3.10 22.04
CA GLY A 146 -2.53 -3.39 22.18
C GLY A 146 -1.65 -3.11 20.95
N LYS A 147 -2.14 -2.34 19.97
CA LYS A 147 -1.40 -2.08 18.72
C LYS A 147 -0.13 -1.28 18.99
N THR A 148 0.94 -1.66 18.31
CA THR A 148 2.26 -1.06 18.48
C THR A 148 2.47 0.11 17.52
N ALA A 149 3.38 1.03 17.88
CA ALA A 149 3.81 2.08 16.96
C ALA A 149 4.42 1.50 15.66
N PHE A 150 5.06 0.32 15.73
CA PHE A 150 5.57 -0.37 14.56
C PHE A 150 4.45 -0.70 13.55
N LEU A 151 3.32 -1.25 14.01
CA LEU A 151 2.17 -1.56 13.16
C LEU A 151 1.60 -0.30 12.49
N VAL A 152 1.59 0.84 13.20
CA VAL A 152 1.11 2.13 12.68
C VAL A 152 2.02 2.64 11.56
N PHE A 153 3.33 2.67 11.77
CA PHE A 153 4.29 3.13 10.76
C PHE A 153 4.48 2.13 9.62
N PHE A 154 4.27 0.84 9.85
CA PHE A 154 4.13 -0.13 8.76
C PHE A 154 2.88 0.19 7.93
N GLY A 155 1.79 0.63 8.54
CA GLY A 155 0.61 1.11 7.80
C GLY A 155 0.87 2.35 6.95
N GLN A 156 1.73 3.26 7.42
CA GLN A 156 2.22 4.37 6.59
C GLN A 156 3.01 3.82 5.38
N GLN A 157 3.83 2.80 5.59
CA GLN A 157 4.53 2.13 4.50
C GLN A 157 3.52 1.55 3.49
N VAL A 158 2.47 0.85 3.94
CA VAL A 158 1.45 0.26 3.06
C VAL A 158 0.79 1.33 2.18
N VAL A 159 0.37 2.48 2.73
CA VAL A 159 -0.23 3.53 1.89
C VAL A 159 0.76 4.10 0.89
N GLU A 160 2.03 4.28 1.27
CA GLU A 160 3.06 4.83 0.38
C GLU A 160 3.55 3.84 -0.69
N GLU A 161 3.17 2.56 -0.60
CA GLU A 161 3.35 1.57 -1.67
C GLU A 161 2.31 1.76 -2.78
N ILE A 162 1.04 1.96 -2.42
CA ILE A 162 -0.08 1.90 -3.36
C ILE A 162 -0.66 3.27 -3.73
N LEU A 163 -0.30 4.33 -3.02
CA LEU A 163 -0.92 5.64 -3.18
C LEU A 163 0.01 6.83 -2.89
N ASP A 164 0.11 7.72 -3.87
CA ASP A 164 0.65 9.07 -3.73
C ASP A 164 -0.19 10.06 -4.54
N ALA A 165 -0.94 10.90 -3.84
CA ALA A 165 -1.71 11.98 -4.46
C ALA A 165 -1.49 13.30 -3.72
N GLN A 166 -0.23 13.58 -3.31
CA GLN A 166 0.06 14.72 -2.45
C GLN A 166 0.78 15.88 -3.15
N ARG A 167 1.39 15.69 -4.33
CA ARG A 167 2.06 16.83 -4.99
C ARG A 167 1.02 17.81 -5.51
N SER A 168 1.38 19.08 -5.45
CA SER A 168 0.56 20.17 -5.98
C SER A 168 0.43 20.08 -7.50
N GLY A 169 -0.76 20.36 -8.00
CA GLY A 169 -1.03 20.46 -9.43
C GLY A 169 -0.40 21.70 -10.08
N CYS A 170 -0.36 21.69 -11.41
CA CYS A 170 -0.01 22.84 -12.24
C CYS A 170 -1.21 23.19 -13.13
N PRO A 171 -1.64 24.47 -13.22
CA PRO A 171 -1.16 25.62 -12.45
C PRO A 171 -1.44 25.46 -10.93
N PRO A 172 -0.68 26.17 -10.06
CA PRO A 172 -0.91 26.09 -8.62
C PRO A 172 -2.28 26.68 -8.28
N GLU A 173 -3.14 25.86 -7.68
CA GLU A 173 -4.45 26.26 -7.21
C GLU A 173 -4.49 26.25 -5.68
N TYR A 174 -4.79 27.40 -5.08
CA TYR A 174 -4.89 27.55 -3.64
C TYR A 174 -6.33 27.34 -3.16
N PHE A 175 -6.48 26.55 -2.11
CA PHE A 175 -7.72 26.40 -1.35
C PHE A 175 -7.42 26.64 0.12
N ASN A 176 -6.95 27.86 0.41
CA ASN A 176 -6.46 28.26 1.73
C ASN A 176 -7.52 28.06 2.81
N ILE A 177 -7.07 27.65 3.98
CA ILE A 177 -7.92 27.39 5.14
C ILE A 177 -7.90 28.65 6.03
N PRO A 178 -9.01 29.41 6.15
CA PRO A 178 -9.05 30.58 7.02
C PRO A 178 -8.78 30.18 8.47
N ILE A 179 -7.88 30.87 9.17
CA ILE A 179 -7.59 30.61 10.57
C ILE A 179 -8.65 31.34 11.41
N PRO A 180 -9.41 30.70 12.30
CA PRO A 180 -10.38 31.38 13.16
C PRO A 180 -9.71 32.48 14.02
N GLU A 181 -10.40 33.58 14.30
CA GLU A 181 -9.85 34.69 15.11
C GLU A 181 -9.47 34.24 16.53
N SER A 182 -10.15 33.24 17.07
CA SER A 182 -9.86 32.66 18.39
C SER A 182 -8.70 31.66 18.40
N HIS A 183 -8.10 31.34 17.24
CA HIS A 183 -7.05 30.32 17.14
C HIS A 183 -5.67 30.90 17.49
N GLU A 184 -4.83 30.14 18.19
CA GLU A 184 -3.52 30.61 18.66
C GLU A 184 -2.58 31.14 17.56
N TYR A 185 -2.71 30.61 16.33
CA TYR A 185 -1.93 31.08 15.18
C TYR A 185 -2.23 32.54 14.79
N ARG A 186 -3.32 33.12 15.28
CA ARG A 186 -3.58 34.56 15.15
C ARG A 186 -2.59 35.40 15.95
N ASN A 187 -2.04 34.87 17.05
CA ASN A 187 -1.04 35.55 17.87
C ASN A 187 0.28 35.79 17.12
N ILE A 188 0.55 35.00 16.08
CA ILE A 188 1.71 35.19 15.19
C ILE A 188 1.34 35.93 13.88
N GLY A 189 0.14 36.53 13.82
CA GLY A 189 -0.33 37.30 12.67
C GLY A 189 -0.81 36.48 11.48
N ALA A 190 -1.00 35.16 11.62
CA ALA A 190 -1.42 34.31 10.52
C ALA A 190 -2.94 34.38 10.28
N ALA A 191 -3.37 34.80 9.09
CA ALA A 191 -4.79 34.91 8.72
C ALA A 191 -5.36 33.65 8.06
N ALA A 192 -4.53 32.89 7.35
CA ALA A 192 -4.93 31.66 6.67
C ALA A 192 -3.75 30.68 6.58
N MET A 193 -4.05 29.38 6.59
CA MET A 193 -3.09 28.33 6.29
C MET A 193 -3.10 28.05 4.78
N PRO A 194 -1.95 28.14 4.09
CA PRO A 194 -1.88 27.87 2.67
C PRO A 194 -2.12 26.37 2.41
N PHE A 195 -2.98 26.06 1.45
CA PHE A 195 -3.26 24.70 1.05
C PHE A 195 -3.37 24.63 -0.47
N LEU A 196 -2.50 23.81 -1.08
CA LEU A 196 -2.44 23.63 -2.53
C LEU A 196 -3.27 22.42 -2.93
N ARG A 197 -4.01 22.55 -4.03
CA ARG A 197 -4.73 21.43 -4.63
C ARG A 197 -3.76 20.48 -5.31
N THR A 198 -4.09 19.20 -5.26
CA THR A 198 -3.25 18.10 -5.74
C THR A 198 -3.28 17.98 -7.27
N ARG A 199 -2.31 17.25 -7.84
CA ARG A 199 -2.29 16.90 -9.26
C ARG A 199 -3.58 16.18 -9.68
N TYR A 200 -3.95 16.39 -10.94
CA TYR A 200 -5.15 15.83 -11.56
C TYR A 200 -4.89 15.59 -13.04
N ASP A 201 -5.72 14.77 -13.69
CA ASP A 201 -5.65 14.61 -15.15
C ASP A 201 -6.19 15.88 -15.81
N VAL A 202 -5.31 16.59 -16.51
CA VAL A 202 -5.60 17.86 -17.20
C VAL A 202 -6.67 17.73 -18.30
N ARG A 203 -6.98 16.50 -18.75
CA ARG A 203 -8.08 16.21 -19.68
C ARG A 203 -9.45 16.21 -19.00
N THR A 204 -9.49 16.28 -17.67
CA THR A 204 -10.71 16.27 -16.84
C THR A 204 -10.95 17.61 -16.13
N GLY A 205 -12.15 17.82 -15.59
CA GLY A 205 -12.48 19.03 -14.82
C GLY A 205 -12.87 20.24 -15.66
N ASN A 206 -13.19 20.04 -16.94
CA ASN A 206 -13.64 21.09 -17.87
C ASN A 206 -15.17 21.06 -18.12
N SER A 207 -15.88 20.04 -17.63
CA SER A 207 -17.32 19.86 -17.83
C SER A 207 -17.93 19.02 -16.70
N PRO A 208 -19.21 19.24 -16.32
CA PRO A 208 -19.90 18.40 -15.36
C PRO A 208 -19.97 16.90 -15.72
N ASN A 209 -19.90 16.56 -17.02
CA ASN A 209 -19.90 15.17 -17.49
C ASN A 209 -18.51 14.51 -17.43
N ASN A 210 -17.45 15.31 -17.25
CA ASN A 210 -16.08 14.83 -17.04
C ASN A 210 -15.42 15.65 -15.92
N PRO A 211 -15.91 15.51 -14.67
CA PRO A 211 -15.43 16.28 -13.53
C PRO A 211 -13.98 15.92 -13.22
N ARG A 212 -13.30 16.76 -12.45
CA ARG A 212 -11.89 16.62 -12.14
C ARG A 212 -11.58 15.28 -11.48
N ARG A 213 -10.55 14.58 -11.99
CA ARG A 213 -10.02 13.33 -11.41
C ARG A 213 -8.60 13.51 -10.93
N GLN A 214 -8.38 13.26 -9.64
CA GLN A 214 -7.03 13.21 -9.07
C GLN A 214 -6.29 11.98 -9.62
N ILE A 215 -4.98 12.10 -9.74
CA ILE A 215 -4.11 11.01 -10.19
C ILE A 215 -3.35 10.41 -9.01
N ASN A 216 -3.03 9.12 -9.14
CA ASN A 216 -2.07 8.44 -8.30
C ASN A 216 -0.69 8.54 -8.96
N GLU A 217 0.25 9.23 -8.33
CA GLU A 217 1.60 9.46 -8.86
C GLU A 217 2.49 8.21 -8.80
N ILE A 218 1.99 7.14 -8.18
CA ILE A 218 2.62 5.81 -8.13
C ILE A 218 1.61 4.74 -8.58
N THR A 219 2.04 3.48 -8.64
CA THR A 219 1.18 2.34 -8.97
C THR A 219 0.24 2.02 -7.80
N PRO A 220 -0.96 1.47 -8.04
CA PRO A 220 -1.82 0.95 -6.98
C PRO A 220 -1.44 -0.48 -6.54
N TRP A 221 -0.42 -1.05 -7.16
CA TRP A 221 0.05 -2.40 -6.90
C TRP A 221 0.98 -2.44 -5.69
N ILE A 222 1.02 -3.59 -5.00
CA ILE A 222 2.03 -3.86 -3.99
C ILE A 222 3.24 -4.50 -4.70
N ASP A 223 3.95 -3.70 -5.49
CA ASP A 223 4.98 -4.11 -6.47
C ASP A 223 6.42 -3.72 -6.08
N GLY A 224 6.61 -3.32 -4.82
CA GLY A 224 7.89 -2.89 -4.26
C GLY A 224 8.31 -1.48 -4.67
N GLY A 225 7.40 -0.64 -5.17
CA GLY A 225 7.66 0.76 -5.52
C GLY A 225 8.38 1.55 -4.42
N LEU A 226 8.16 1.23 -3.14
CA LEU A 226 8.90 1.82 -2.02
C LEU A 226 10.42 1.60 -2.06
N THR A 227 10.84 0.42 -2.54
CA THR A 227 12.24 0.01 -2.57
C THR A 227 12.86 0.28 -3.94
N TYR A 228 12.13 0.04 -5.02
CA TYR A 228 12.66 0.03 -6.39
C TYR A 228 12.27 1.27 -7.20
N GLY A 229 11.25 2.02 -6.77
CA GLY A 229 10.70 3.17 -7.49
C GLY A 229 9.80 2.76 -8.65
N THR A 230 9.10 3.75 -9.22
CA THR A 230 8.03 3.53 -10.21
C THR A 230 8.48 3.66 -11.67
N SER A 231 9.78 3.62 -11.93
CA SER A 231 10.31 3.62 -13.28
C SER A 231 11.64 2.88 -13.35
N LYS A 232 11.92 2.30 -14.52
CA LYS A 232 13.19 1.60 -14.77
C LYS A 232 14.40 2.49 -14.51
N THR A 233 14.38 3.74 -14.97
CA THR A 233 15.48 4.70 -14.76
C THR A 233 15.70 4.99 -13.27
N TRP A 234 14.63 5.09 -12.48
CA TRP A 234 14.75 5.24 -11.03
C TRP A 234 15.39 4.02 -10.40
N ALA A 235 14.89 2.83 -10.70
CA ALA A 235 15.44 1.57 -10.20
C ALA A 235 16.91 1.40 -10.56
N ASP A 236 17.30 1.66 -11.81
CA ASP A 236 18.68 1.61 -12.28
C ASP A 236 19.58 2.58 -11.52
N THR A 237 19.06 3.76 -11.13
CA THR A 237 19.79 4.74 -10.31
C THR A 237 20.00 4.30 -8.86
N LEU A 238 19.14 3.40 -8.35
CA LEU A 238 19.26 2.82 -7.01
C LEU A 238 20.19 1.61 -6.97
N ARG A 239 20.57 1.06 -8.14
CA ARG A 239 21.33 -0.19 -8.24
C ARG A 239 22.84 0.04 -8.21
N SER A 240 23.55 -0.98 -7.71
CA SER A 240 25.01 -1.06 -7.76
C SER A 240 25.52 -1.76 -9.03
N PHE A 241 24.64 -2.50 -9.72
CA PHE A 241 24.96 -3.42 -10.81
C PHE A 241 26.02 -4.48 -10.44
N ARG A 242 26.10 -4.86 -9.15
CA ARG A 242 27.00 -5.90 -8.66
C ARG A 242 26.22 -6.92 -7.84
N CYS A 243 26.27 -8.19 -8.23
CA CYS A 243 25.49 -9.27 -7.59
C CYS A 243 24.00 -8.93 -7.42
N GLY A 244 23.42 -8.20 -8.37
CA GLY A 244 22.03 -7.77 -8.31
C GLY A 244 21.64 -6.93 -7.09
N LYS A 245 22.57 -6.21 -6.47
CA LYS A 245 22.33 -5.39 -5.26
C LYS A 245 21.94 -3.95 -5.57
N LEU A 246 21.23 -3.34 -4.62
CA LEU A 246 21.06 -1.89 -4.48
C LEU A 246 22.36 -1.24 -3.98
N ALA A 247 22.62 -0.02 -4.43
CA ALA A 247 23.80 0.76 -4.09
C ALA A 247 23.79 1.15 -2.60
N SER A 248 24.92 0.89 -1.92
CA SER A 248 25.03 1.02 -0.47
C SER A 248 26.10 2.00 -0.02
N SER A 249 25.88 2.66 1.11
CA SER A 249 26.85 3.44 1.89
C SER A 249 27.09 2.80 3.27
N HIS A 250 27.93 3.42 4.11
CA HIS A 250 28.12 3.05 5.52
C HIS A 250 28.34 1.54 5.74
N ASN A 251 29.36 0.97 5.08
CA ASN A 251 29.70 -0.45 5.14
C ASN A 251 28.56 -1.40 4.73
N GLY A 252 27.75 -0.99 3.75
CA GLY A 252 26.67 -1.83 3.20
C GLY A 252 25.35 -1.73 3.96
N GLN A 253 25.29 -0.94 5.04
CA GLN A 253 24.15 -0.93 5.96
C GLN A 253 23.07 0.09 5.60
N PHE A 254 23.34 1.03 4.71
CA PHE A 254 22.38 2.06 4.32
C PHE A 254 22.38 2.24 2.81
N PRO A 255 21.28 2.76 2.22
CA PRO A 255 21.32 3.22 0.84
C PRO A 255 22.38 4.32 0.66
N VAL A 256 22.79 4.58 -0.58
CA VAL A 256 23.65 5.73 -0.86
C VAL A 256 22.92 7.06 -0.62
N GLU A 257 23.65 8.10 -0.24
CA GLU A 257 23.12 9.45 -0.14
C GLU A 257 22.77 10.02 -1.51
N ASN A 258 21.84 10.98 -1.54
CA ASN A 258 21.32 11.57 -2.76
C ASN A 258 22.26 12.63 -3.38
N SER A 259 23.54 12.31 -3.54
CA SER A 259 24.55 13.20 -4.15
C SER A 259 24.22 13.64 -5.58
N ILE A 260 23.48 12.82 -6.34
CA ILE A 260 23.00 13.12 -7.69
C ILE A 260 21.69 13.94 -7.73
N ARG A 261 21.11 14.26 -6.57
CA ARG A 261 19.91 15.10 -6.43
C ARG A 261 18.67 14.56 -7.15
N LEU A 262 18.36 13.28 -6.97
CA LEU A 262 17.03 12.73 -7.28
C LEU A 262 15.93 13.63 -6.67
N PRO A 263 14.77 13.78 -7.34
CA PRO A 263 13.68 14.66 -6.93
C PRO A 263 12.88 14.06 -5.76
N LEU A 264 13.55 13.81 -4.63
CA LEU A 264 12.94 13.41 -3.37
C LEU A 264 12.19 14.59 -2.75
N ALA A 265 11.08 14.31 -2.07
CA ALA A 265 10.30 15.32 -1.36
C ALA A 265 11.16 15.95 -0.25
N ASN A 266 11.48 17.23 -0.40
CA ASN A 266 12.43 17.94 0.45
C ASN A 266 11.82 19.23 1.04
N PRO A 267 10.75 19.13 1.84
CA PRO A 267 10.27 20.30 2.57
C PRO A 267 11.35 20.81 3.54
N PRO A 268 11.41 22.13 3.80
CA PRO A 268 12.23 22.69 4.85
C PRO A 268 11.95 21.97 6.18
N PRO A 269 12.97 21.46 6.90
CA PRO A 269 12.72 20.80 8.16
C PRO A 269 12.05 21.76 9.16
N PRO A 270 10.94 21.36 9.80
CA PRO A 270 10.20 22.23 10.72
C PRO A 270 11.03 22.75 11.89
N ARG A 271 12.11 22.06 12.31
CA ARG A 271 13.00 22.55 13.36
C ARG A 271 13.88 23.74 12.92
N PHE A 272 14.22 23.82 11.64
CA PHE A 272 15.23 24.77 11.14
C PHE A 272 14.64 25.90 10.31
N HIS A 273 13.38 25.78 9.85
CA HIS A 273 12.67 26.77 9.02
C HIS A 273 13.47 27.25 7.79
N ARG A 274 14.36 26.41 7.26
CA ARG A 274 15.17 26.71 6.08
C ARG A 274 15.34 25.49 5.20
N LEU A 275 15.36 25.69 3.89
CA LEU A 275 15.63 24.61 2.95
C LEU A 275 17.04 24.07 3.20
N ARG A 276 17.15 22.74 3.28
CA ARG A 276 18.41 22.02 3.41
C ARG A 276 18.69 21.26 2.11
N PRO A 277 19.97 21.01 1.76
CA PRO A 277 20.30 20.26 0.55
C PRO A 277 19.64 18.88 0.53
N VAL A 278 19.00 18.51 -0.58
CA VAL A 278 18.36 17.19 -0.75
C VAL A 278 19.38 16.04 -0.70
N SER A 279 20.66 16.34 -0.93
CA SER A 279 21.76 15.37 -0.86
C SER A 279 21.96 14.73 0.50
N ARG A 280 21.36 15.28 1.57
CA ARG A 280 21.36 14.67 2.91
C ARG A 280 20.48 13.43 3.02
N PHE A 281 19.56 13.23 2.08
CA PHE A 281 18.63 12.11 2.10
C PHE A 281 19.25 10.85 1.52
N PHE A 282 18.78 9.70 1.99
CA PHE A 282 19.07 8.43 1.36
C PHE A 282 18.24 8.28 0.08
N ARG A 283 18.84 7.69 -0.96
CA ARG A 283 18.11 7.33 -2.18
C ARG A 283 17.24 6.11 -1.91
N LEU A 284 15.95 6.27 -2.09
CA LEU A 284 14.93 5.22 -1.90
C LEU A 284 14.03 5.17 -3.14
N GLY A 285 13.27 4.08 -3.29
CA GLY A 285 12.26 3.94 -4.33
C GLY A 285 11.18 5.01 -4.21
N ASN A 286 10.60 5.15 -3.02
CA ASN A 286 9.59 6.19 -2.77
C ASN A 286 10.24 7.58 -2.55
N PRO A 287 9.82 8.61 -3.30
CA PRO A 287 10.34 9.97 -3.16
C PRO A 287 10.13 10.62 -1.78
N ARG A 288 9.18 10.14 -0.97
CA ARG A 288 8.88 10.57 0.41
C ARG A 288 9.43 9.64 1.48
N GLY A 289 10.19 8.60 1.15
CA GLY A 289 10.74 7.66 2.14
C GLY A 289 11.64 8.27 3.23
N ASN A 290 11.98 9.55 3.13
CA ASN A 290 12.75 10.32 4.13
C ASN A 290 11.89 11.29 4.97
N GLU A 291 10.55 11.23 4.88
CA GLU A 291 9.63 12.17 5.56
C GLU A 291 9.80 12.14 7.08
N ASN A 292 9.88 10.93 7.67
CA ASN A 292 10.10 10.74 9.09
C ASN A 292 11.04 9.55 9.35
N THR A 293 11.63 9.49 10.55
CA THR A 293 12.63 8.48 10.91
C THR A 293 12.08 7.06 10.90
N PHE A 294 10.80 6.84 11.22
CA PHE A 294 10.21 5.50 11.26
C PHE A 294 10.03 4.93 9.86
N LEU A 295 9.48 5.74 8.94
CA LEU A 295 9.37 5.39 7.53
C LEU A 295 10.75 5.12 6.90
N LEU A 296 11.74 5.99 7.17
CA LEU A 296 13.10 5.78 6.71
C LEU A 296 13.72 4.49 7.25
N THR A 297 13.40 4.12 8.49
CA THR A 297 13.85 2.86 9.09
C THR A 297 13.29 1.66 8.33
N MET A 298 12.00 1.70 7.96
CA MET A 298 11.39 0.65 7.14
C MET A 298 12.01 0.57 5.75
N GLY A 299 12.20 1.70 5.07
CA GLY A 299 12.89 1.73 3.77
C GLY A 299 14.31 1.14 3.83
N THR A 300 15.04 1.42 4.93
CA THR A 300 16.36 0.83 5.18
C THR A 300 16.28 -0.67 5.45
N LEU A 301 15.25 -1.15 6.14
CA LEU A 301 15.02 -2.57 6.39
C LEU A 301 14.82 -3.34 5.07
N TRP A 302 13.94 -2.86 4.20
CA TRP A 302 13.68 -3.48 2.90
C TRP A 302 14.89 -3.44 1.97
N PHE A 303 15.64 -2.34 1.97
CA PHE A 303 16.93 -2.24 1.29
C PHE A 303 17.93 -3.31 1.76
N ARG A 304 18.09 -3.48 3.08
CA ARG A 304 18.99 -4.50 3.64
C ARG A 304 18.52 -5.91 3.29
N PHE A 305 17.21 -6.15 3.37
CA PHE A 305 16.63 -7.45 3.05
C PHE A 305 16.87 -7.81 1.58
N HIS A 306 16.62 -6.89 0.65
CA HIS A 306 16.95 -7.08 -0.76
C HIS A 306 18.43 -7.40 -0.96
N ASN A 307 19.34 -6.63 -0.37
CA ASN A 307 20.78 -6.86 -0.53
C ASN A 307 21.25 -8.19 0.07
N ALA A 308 20.64 -8.65 1.16
CA ALA A 308 20.91 -9.95 1.76
C ALA A 308 20.43 -11.10 0.85
N VAL A 309 19.21 -10.98 0.31
CA VAL A 309 18.65 -11.94 -0.66
C VAL A 309 19.50 -11.98 -1.93
N ALA A 310 19.79 -10.83 -2.53
CA ALA A 310 20.59 -10.73 -3.75
C ALA A 310 22.01 -11.28 -3.55
N GLN A 311 22.64 -11.03 -2.39
CA GLN A 311 23.93 -11.62 -2.07
C GLN A 311 23.85 -13.15 -2.02
N ARG A 312 22.85 -13.71 -1.35
CA ARG A 312 22.68 -15.17 -1.22
C ARG A 312 22.38 -15.82 -2.56
N MET A 313 21.55 -15.19 -3.39
CA MET A 313 21.30 -15.62 -4.77
C MET A 313 22.57 -15.55 -5.62
N CYS A 314 23.37 -14.49 -5.51
CA CYS A 314 24.64 -14.38 -6.22
C CYS A 314 25.58 -15.51 -5.82
N GLN A 315 25.68 -15.83 -4.52
CA GLN A 315 26.48 -16.94 -4.00
C GLN A 315 26.04 -18.32 -4.53
N ARG A 316 24.73 -18.56 -4.59
CA ARG A 316 24.16 -19.86 -4.97
C ARG A 316 24.09 -20.08 -6.48
N PHE A 317 23.76 -19.04 -7.23
CA PHE A 317 23.38 -19.14 -8.64
C PHE A 317 24.20 -18.22 -9.57
N GLY A 318 24.95 -17.27 -9.02
CA GLY A 318 25.60 -16.22 -9.81
C GLY A 318 26.86 -16.68 -10.54
N THR A 319 27.08 -16.11 -11.73
CA THR A 319 28.29 -16.31 -12.54
C THR A 319 29.58 -15.95 -11.80
N ALA A 320 29.53 -15.03 -10.84
CA ALA A 320 30.68 -14.62 -10.03
C ALA A 320 31.28 -15.74 -9.17
N ASN A 321 30.54 -16.84 -8.93
CA ASN A 321 31.00 -18.01 -8.18
C ASN A 321 31.31 -19.22 -9.08
N ALA A 322 31.40 -19.01 -10.40
CA ALA A 322 31.77 -20.03 -11.37
C ALA A 322 33.28 -20.34 -11.26
N GLY A 323 33.68 -21.08 -10.22
CA GLY A 323 34.95 -21.79 -10.24
C GLY A 323 35.00 -22.71 -11.46
N SER A 324 36.09 -22.65 -12.22
CA SER A 324 36.34 -23.20 -13.56
C SER A 324 35.93 -24.66 -13.86
N ASN A 325 35.43 -25.47 -12.91
CA ASN A 325 35.48 -26.93 -13.04
C ASN A 325 34.17 -27.71 -12.83
N ASN A 326 33.00 -27.08 -12.74
CA ASN A 326 31.74 -27.84 -12.62
C ASN A 326 30.83 -27.67 -13.83
N SER A 327 31.10 -28.51 -14.84
CA SER A 327 30.20 -28.80 -15.95
C SER A 327 29.02 -29.62 -15.44
N SER A 328 27.94 -28.95 -15.02
CA SER A 328 26.64 -29.60 -14.73
C SER A 328 25.50 -28.57 -14.79
N SER A 329 25.00 -28.28 -16.00
CA SER A 329 23.59 -27.91 -16.32
C SER A 329 22.84 -26.79 -15.57
N LEU A 330 23.42 -26.06 -14.62
CA LEU A 330 22.82 -24.85 -14.05
C LEU A 330 23.21 -23.64 -14.92
N LYS A 331 22.24 -23.08 -15.66
CA LYS A 331 22.38 -21.76 -16.31
C LYS A 331 22.68 -20.74 -15.21
N LEU A 332 23.95 -20.38 -15.06
CA LEU A 332 24.39 -19.37 -14.08
C LEU A 332 23.69 -18.04 -14.35
N TRP A 333 23.32 -17.34 -13.30
CA TRP A 333 22.57 -16.08 -13.39
C TRP A 333 23.54 -14.89 -13.49
N ASN A 334 23.26 -13.99 -14.43
CA ASN A 334 23.92 -12.68 -14.49
C ASN A 334 23.33 -11.73 -13.42
N GLU A 335 23.93 -10.56 -13.23
CA GLU A 335 23.50 -9.59 -12.22
C GLU A 335 22.09 -9.06 -12.44
N GLU A 336 21.64 -8.93 -13.70
CA GLU A 336 20.29 -8.51 -14.04
C GLU A 336 19.25 -9.54 -13.59
N ARG A 337 19.49 -10.83 -13.86
CA ARG A 337 18.61 -11.90 -13.40
C ARG A 337 18.60 -11.99 -11.88
N ILE A 338 19.75 -11.90 -11.22
CA ILE A 338 19.82 -11.91 -9.74
C ILE A 338 19.00 -10.74 -9.17
N PHE A 339 19.11 -9.54 -9.72
CA PHE A 339 18.34 -8.39 -9.26
C PHE A 339 16.84 -8.62 -9.39
N ASN A 340 16.37 -9.07 -10.56
CA ASN A 340 14.94 -9.26 -10.80
C ASN A 340 14.35 -10.43 -9.98
N GLU A 341 15.10 -11.50 -9.79
CA GLU A 341 14.67 -12.62 -8.93
C GLU A 341 14.64 -12.22 -7.45
N ALA A 342 15.63 -11.45 -6.98
CA ALA A 342 15.63 -10.89 -5.64
C ALA A 342 14.48 -9.91 -5.45
N ARG A 343 14.25 -9.01 -6.42
CA ARG A 343 13.11 -8.08 -6.45
C ARG A 343 11.79 -8.85 -6.33
N LYS A 344 11.56 -9.85 -7.19
CA LYS A 344 10.36 -10.69 -7.18
C LYS A 344 10.11 -11.34 -5.81
N LEU A 345 11.15 -11.94 -5.22
CA LEU A 345 11.02 -12.58 -3.90
C LEU A 345 10.70 -11.55 -2.80
N VAL A 346 11.39 -10.41 -2.78
CA VAL A 346 11.14 -9.37 -1.78
C VAL A 346 9.73 -8.81 -1.90
N ILE A 347 9.23 -8.59 -3.13
CA ILE A 347 7.85 -8.15 -3.39
C ILE A 347 6.87 -9.18 -2.86
N ALA A 348 7.06 -10.47 -3.16
CA ALA A 348 6.19 -11.53 -2.65
C ALA A 348 6.15 -11.60 -1.13
N VAL A 349 7.29 -11.42 -0.46
CA VAL A 349 7.36 -11.32 1.01
C VAL A 349 6.63 -10.08 1.52
N HIS A 350 6.77 -8.94 0.84
CA HIS A 350 6.08 -7.70 1.21
C HIS A 350 4.56 -7.84 1.10
N GLN A 351 4.07 -8.37 -0.03
CA GLN A 351 2.66 -8.71 -0.25
C GLN A 351 2.14 -9.67 0.81
N HIS A 352 2.89 -10.72 1.13
CA HIS A 352 2.51 -11.71 2.13
C HIS A 352 2.32 -11.07 3.51
N ILE A 353 3.28 -10.26 3.96
CA ILE A 353 3.21 -9.57 5.26
C ILE A 353 2.02 -8.59 5.28
N ILE A 354 1.80 -7.84 4.21
CA ILE A 354 0.67 -6.90 4.14
C ILE A 354 -0.67 -7.65 4.26
N MET A 355 -0.87 -8.68 3.43
CA MET A 355 -2.17 -9.32 3.28
C MET A 355 -2.48 -10.35 4.38
N ASN A 356 -1.48 -11.04 4.91
CA ASN A 356 -1.67 -12.15 5.85
C ASN A 356 -1.34 -11.80 7.30
N ASP A 357 -0.50 -10.79 7.55
CA ASP A 357 -0.12 -10.41 8.92
C ASP A 357 -0.69 -9.04 9.29
N TRP A 358 -0.36 -7.99 8.52
CA TRP A 358 -0.69 -6.62 8.88
C TRP A 358 -2.18 -6.30 8.73
N LEU A 359 -2.79 -6.63 7.59
CA LEU A 359 -4.20 -6.31 7.33
C LEU A 359 -5.15 -7.06 8.29
N PRO A 360 -4.97 -8.37 8.53
CA PRO A 360 -5.79 -9.10 9.51
C PRO A 360 -5.67 -8.55 10.94
N GLU A 361 -4.51 -8.04 11.34
CA GLU A 361 -4.33 -7.44 12.67
C GLU A 361 -5.23 -6.21 12.87
N TRP A 362 -5.54 -5.46 11.79
CA TRP A 362 -6.46 -4.32 11.83
C TRP A 362 -7.93 -4.70 11.68
N LEU A 363 -8.26 -5.64 10.80
CA LEU A 363 -9.65 -6.01 10.49
C LEU A 363 -10.21 -7.08 11.42
N GLY A 364 -9.36 -7.98 11.92
CA GLY A 364 -9.74 -9.15 12.70
C GLY A 364 -9.78 -8.93 14.22
N SER A 365 -9.49 -7.73 14.71
CA SER A 365 -9.59 -7.42 16.14
C SER A 365 -11.02 -7.03 16.49
N PRO A 366 -11.73 -7.78 17.36
CA PRO A 366 -13.02 -7.33 17.88
C PRO A 366 -12.82 -5.97 18.56
N LEU A 367 -13.61 -4.98 18.19
CA LEU A 367 -13.75 -3.79 19.03
C LEU A 367 -14.55 -4.22 20.25
N ASP A 368 -13.92 -4.20 21.42
CA ASP A 368 -14.59 -4.46 22.68
C ASP A 368 -15.92 -3.70 22.75
N GLU A 369 -16.91 -4.43 23.23
CA GLU A 369 -18.31 -4.11 23.33
C GLU A 369 -18.57 -2.78 24.05
N TYR A 370 -18.67 -1.67 23.32
CA TYR A 370 -19.20 -0.42 23.89
C TYR A 370 -20.70 -0.60 24.15
N ASN A 371 -21.09 -0.79 25.41
CA ASN A 371 -22.47 -0.94 25.93
C ASN A 371 -23.16 -2.31 25.74
N GLY A 372 -22.46 -3.44 25.81
CA GLY A 372 -23.15 -4.75 25.79
C GLY A 372 -23.81 -5.10 24.45
N LYS A 373 -23.36 -4.46 23.37
CA LYS A 373 -23.76 -4.74 21.99
C LYS A 373 -22.49 -4.81 21.14
N SER A 374 -22.23 -5.94 20.50
CA SER A 374 -21.22 -5.97 19.43
C SER A 374 -21.69 -4.97 18.36
N SER A 375 -20.91 -3.91 18.16
CA SER A 375 -21.13 -2.95 17.07
C SER A 375 -20.36 -3.34 15.82
N ASP A 376 -19.67 -4.49 15.87
CA ASP A 376 -18.91 -5.04 14.76
C ASP A 376 -19.87 -5.64 13.72
N PRO A 377 -20.01 -5.02 12.53
CA PRO A 377 -20.91 -5.48 11.48
C PRO A 377 -20.59 -6.91 10.98
N CYS A 378 -19.35 -7.37 11.18
CA CYS A 378 -18.91 -8.71 10.79
C CYS A 378 -19.47 -9.78 11.74
N THR A 379 -19.52 -9.50 13.04
CA THR A 379 -20.11 -10.42 14.03
C THR A 379 -21.63 -10.53 13.90
N ALA A 380 -22.31 -9.46 13.45
CA ALA A 380 -23.76 -9.43 13.30
C ALA A 380 -24.28 -10.26 12.11
N SER A 381 -23.40 -10.69 11.19
CA SER A 381 -23.78 -11.35 9.93
C SER A 381 -23.17 -12.74 9.73
N ASN A 382 -22.46 -13.31 10.72
CA ASN A 382 -21.59 -14.49 10.55
C ASN A 382 -20.55 -14.33 9.41
N ALA A 383 -20.26 -13.10 8.99
CA ALA A 383 -19.29 -12.82 7.94
C ALA A 383 -17.92 -12.57 8.57
N SER A 384 -16.88 -13.15 7.98
CA SER A 384 -15.50 -12.82 8.35
C SER A 384 -15.20 -11.37 7.95
N CYS A 385 -14.65 -10.59 8.88
CA CYS A 385 -14.07 -9.27 8.60
C CYS A 385 -12.74 -9.37 7.83
N LEU A 386 -12.20 -10.59 7.68
CA LEU A 386 -10.98 -10.82 6.92
C LEU A 386 -11.29 -10.90 5.42
N PRO A 387 -10.34 -10.50 4.57
CA PRO A 387 -10.44 -10.74 3.12
C PRO A 387 -10.74 -12.22 2.84
N PRO A 388 -11.53 -12.52 1.78
CA PRO A 388 -11.72 -13.90 1.34
C PRO A 388 -10.38 -14.51 0.93
N LEU A 389 -10.31 -15.85 0.93
CA LEU A 389 -9.16 -16.56 0.38
C LEU A 389 -8.98 -16.17 -1.09
N TYR A 390 -7.72 -16.10 -1.53
CA TYR A 390 -7.41 -15.75 -2.91
C TYR A 390 -7.95 -16.81 -3.88
N GLU A 391 -8.87 -16.44 -4.75
CA GLU A 391 -9.52 -17.33 -5.72
C GLU A 391 -8.82 -17.35 -7.10
N GLY A 392 -7.78 -16.53 -7.27
CA GLY A 392 -7.05 -16.38 -8.53
C GLY A 392 -7.08 -14.95 -9.04
N TRP A 393 -6.38 -14.72 -10.14
CA TRP A 393 -6.30 -13.41 -10.78
C TRP A 393 -7.55 -13.16 -11.63
N ASP A 394 -8.18 -12.00 -11.42
CA ASP A 394 -9.35 -11.55 -12.18
C ASP A 394 -9.03 -10.28 -12.97
N SER A 395 -8.94 -10.43 -14.29
CA SER A 395 -8.66 -9.35 -15.25
C SER A 395 -9.73 -8.25 -15.31
N SER A 396 -10.92 -8.50 -14.78
CA SER A 396 -12.05 -7.57 -14.84
C SER A 396 -12.07 -6.56 -13.70
N ILE A 397 -11.21 -6.74 -12.69
CA ILE A 397 -11.13 -5.85 -11.52
C ILE A 397 -10.26 -4.63 -11.86
N ASP A 398 -10.80 -3.43 -11.61
CA ASP A 398 -10.02 -2.19 -11.60
C ASP A 398 -9.21 -2.11 -10.28
N PRO A 399 -7.87 -2.16 -10.34
CA PRO A 399 -7.00 -2.12 -9.17
C PRO A 399 -6.83 -0.70 -8.61
N GLY A 400 -7.37 0.33 -9.27
CA GLY A 400 -7.16 1.71 -8.91
C GLY A 400 -7.59 2.01 -7.47
N ILE A 401 -6.82 2.86 -6.78
CA ILE A 401 -7.14 3.25 -5.41
C ILE A 401 -8.28 4.26 -5.40
N ALA A 402 -9.31 3.99 -4.60
CA ALA A 402 -10.44 4.89 -4.47
C ALA A 402 -10.06 6.18 -3.71
N THR A 403 -10.60 7.31 -4.15
CA THR A 403 -10.46 8.60 -3.45
C THR A 403 -10.94 8.50 -2.00
N GLU A 404 -12.01 7.73 -1.76
CA GLU A 404 -12.58 7.49 -0.44
C GLU A 404 -11.64 6.64 0.43
N PHE A 405 -10.99 5.63 -0.15
CA PHE A 405 -10.00 4.79 0.54
C PHE A 405 -8.81 5.62 1.03
N GLN A 406 -8.30 6.52 0.19
CA GLN A 406 -7.25 7.47 0.57
C GLN A 406 -7.60 8.28 1.82
N SER A 407 -8.83 8.79 1.91
CA SER A 407 -9.23 9.73 2.97
C SER A 407 -9.74 9.04 4.23
N ALA A 408 -10.49 7.95 4.10
CA ALA A 408 -11.09 7.26 5.23
C ALA A 408 -10.19 6.11 5.72
N ALA A 409 -9.89 5.16 4.84
CA ALA A 409 -9.23 3.92 5.21
C ALA A 409 -7.74 4.07 5.50
N MET A 410 -7.01 4.97 4.83
CA MET A 410 -5.55 5.12 5.04
C MET A 410 -5.14 6.35 5.85
N ARG A 411 -6.10 7.14 6.34
CA ARG A 411 -5.82 8.23 7.31
C ARG A 411 -6.13 7.86 8.74
N PHE A 412 -6.81 6.75 9.02
CA PHE A 412 -7.07 6.33 10.39
C PHE A 412 -5.77 6.19 11.20
N GLY A 413 -4.67 5.73 10.59
CA GLY A 413 -3.38 5.59 11.25
C GLY A 413 -2.86 6.90 11.88
N HIS A 414 -3.27 8.07 11.38
CA HIS A 414 -2.91 9.36 11.97
C HIS A 414 -3.44 9.51 13.42
N THR A 415 -4.53 8.84 13.80
CA THR A 415 -5.02 8.85 15.19
C THR A 415 -4.14 8.03 16.16
N LEU A 416 -3.24 7.20 15.62
CA LEU A 416 -2.39 6.28 16.39
C LEU A 416 -0.91 6.69 16.37
N VAL A 417 -0.56 7.77 15.69
CA VAL A 417 0.82 8.29 15.67
C VAL A 417 1.19 8.73 17.08
N THR A 418 2.28 8.17 17.60
CA THR A 418 2.76 8.48 18.95
C THR A 418 3.54 9.79 18.96
N SER A 419 3.48 10.53 20.08
CA SER A 419 4.22 11.79 20.25
C SER A 419 5.75 11.61 20.30
N GLY A 420 6.22 10.39 20.52
CA GLY A 420 7.62 10.01 20.48
C GLY A 420 7.80 8.51 20.21
N GLY A 421 9.05 8.09 20.00
CA GLY A 421 9.40 6.69 19.80
C GLY A 421 10.52 6.24 20.74
N TYR A 422 10.43 4.99 21.20
CA TYR A 422 11.49 4.35 21.97
C TYR A 422 12.57 3.78 21.05
N ARG A 423 13.83 3.88 21.48
CA ARG A 423 14.95 3.13 20.89
C ARG A 423 15.26 1.97 21.83
N ARG A 424 15.03 0.74 21.37
CA ARG A 424 15.22 -0.50 22.14
C ARG A 424 16.27 -1.38 21.50
#